data_AF-A0A6A4V329-F1
#
_entry.id   AF-A0A6A4V329-F1
#
_cell.length_a   1.000
_cell.length_b   1.000
_cell.length_c   1.000
_cell.angle_alpha   90.00
_cell.angle_beta   90.00
_cell.angle_gamma   90.00
#
_symmetry.space_group_name_H-M   'P 1'
#
loop_
_entity.id
_entity.type
_entity.pdbx_description
1 polymer ?
#
loop_
_entity_poly.entity_id
_entity_poly.type
_entity_poly.pdbx_seq_one_letter_code
_entity_poly.pdbx_strand_id
1 'polypeptide(L)' 'MLETVLSLAVFALSLWALDALNFNKLLKSNRVMQAQVLYLFMAMALTALVVQFLLGLRITN' A
#
# COMPACT_ATOMS: atom_id res chain seq x y z
N MET A 1 -10.12 -0.56 17.98
CA MET A 1 -10.25 -1.95 17.47
C MET A 1 -10.61 -1.98 15.98
N LEU A 2 -11.61 -1.22 15.52
CA LEU A 2 -11.99 -1.17 14.09
C LEU A 2 -10.86 -0.67 13.17
N GLU A 3 -10.17 0.38 13.62
CA GLU A 3 -8.96 0.97 13.00
C GLU A 3 -7.92 -0.09 12.58
N THR A 4 -7.59 -1.00 13.49
CA THR A 4 -6.52 -1.99 13.31
C THR A 4 -6.93 -3.04 12.27
N VAL A 5 -8.19 -3.45 12.28
CA VAL A 5 -8.74 -4.42 11.30
C VAL A 5 -8.80 -3.79 9.91
N LEU A 6 -9.19 -2.51 9.82
CA LEU A 6 -9.22 -1.78 8.56
C LEU A 6 -7.81 -1.63 7.97
N SER A 7 -6.83 -1.26 8.80
CA SER A 7 -5.43 -1.16 8.37
C SER A 7 -4.88 -2.49 7.85
N LEU A 8 -5.20 -3.62 8.49
CA LEU A 8 -4.78 -4.94 8.02
C LEU A 8 -5.43 -5.33 6.68
N ALA A 9 -6.73 -5.07 6.52
CA ALA A 9 -7.45 -5.35 5.28
C ALA A 9 -6.94 -4.48 4.11
N VAL A 10 -6.75 -3.19 4.37
CA VAL A 10 -6.22 -2.24 3.39
C VAL A 10 -4.75 -2.53 3.06
N PHE A 11 -3.96 -3.02 4.02
CA PHE A 11 -2.58 -3.46 3.77
C PHE A 11 -2.52 -4.64 2.81
N ALA A 12 -3.36 -5.66 3.03
CA ALA A 12 -3.46 -6.79 2.11
C ALA A 12 -3.91 -6.36 0.70
N LEU A 13 -4.90 -5.46 0.61
CA LEU A 13 -5.34 -4.88 -0.66
C LEU A 13 -4.24 -4.06 -1.35
N SER A 14 -3.46 -3.29 -0.60
CA SER A 14 -2.35 -2.50 -1.15
C SER A 14 -1.28 -3.43 -1.71
N LEU A 15 -0.92 -4.50 -1.00
CA LEU A 15 0.02 -5.51 -1.51
C LEU A 15 -0.48 -6.16 -2.80
N TRP A 16 -1.79 -6.45 -2.89
CA TRP A 16 -2.40 -7.04 -4.08
C TRP A 16 -2.46 -6.06 -5.27
N ALA A 17 -2.76 -4.79 -4.99
CA ALA A 17 -2.76 -3.72 -6.00
C ALA A 17 -1.35 -3.40 -6.51
N LEU A 18 -0.34 -3.48 -5.64
CA LEU A 18 1.05 -3.35 -6.05
C LEU A 18 1.52 -4.56 -6.87
N ASP A 19 1.01 -5.77 -6.65
CA ASP A 19 1.42 -6.94 -7.45
C ASP A 19 0.94 -6.82 -8.91
N ALA A 20 -0.17 -6.11 -9.12
CA ALA A 20 -0.63 -5.70 -10.45
C ALA A 20 0.29 -4.66 -11.13
N LEU A 21 1.13 -3.94 -10.38
CA LEU A 21 2.13 -3.05 -10.93
C LEU A 21 3.34 -3.87 -11.39
N ASN A 22 3.64 -3.80 -12.68
CA ASN A 22 4.76 -4.54 -13.24
C ASN A 22 6.10 -3.84 -12.91
N PHE A 23 6.62 -4.09 -11.70
CA PHE A 23 7.88 -3.49 -11.22
C PHE A 23 9.09 -3.81 -12.10
N ASN A 24 9.07 -4.95 -12.81
CA ASN A 24 10.08 -5.31 -13.81
C ASN A 24 10.13 -4.33 -14.98
N LYS A 25 9.02 -3.65 -15.29
CA LYS A 25 8.95 -2.65 -16.35
C LYS A 25 9.30 -1.24 -15.85
N LEU A 26 9.08 -0.98 -14.55
CA LEU A 26 9.33 0.31 -13.91
C LEU A 26 10.79 0.47 -13.44
N LEU A 27 11.46 -0.61 -13.03
CA LEU A 27 12.82 -0.56 -12.50
C LEU A 27 13.79 -1.36 -13.36
N LYS A 28 14.94 -0.74 -13.67
CA LYS A 28 16.01 -1.39 -14.44
C LYS A 28 16.47 -2.67 -13.73
N SER A 29 16.60 -3.74 -14.51
CA SER A 29 16.94 -5.12 -14.11
C SER A 29 18.08 -5.25 -13.09
N ASN A 30 19.02 -4.29 -13.04
CA ASN A 30 20.16 -4.34 -12.12
C ASN A 30 19.90 -3.78 -10.70
N ARG A 31 18.67 -3.39 -10.34
CA ARG A 31 18.36 -2.77 -9.03
C ARG A 31 17.18 -3.42 -8.28
N VAL A 32 17.15 -4.75 -8.26
CA VAL A 32 16.09 -5.56 -7.60
C VAL A 32 15.89 -5.19 -6.12
N MET A 33 16.97 -4.98 -5.37
CA MET A 33 16.87 -4.65 -3.94
C MET A 33 16.25 -3.27 -3.69
N GLN A 34 16.55 -2.28 -4.54
CA GLN A 34 15.94 -0.95 -4.46
C GLN A 34 14.45 -1.00 -4.83
N ALA A 35 14.09 -1.86 -5.80
CA ALA A 35 12.70 -2.09 -6.18
C ALA A 35 11.88 -2.69 -5.02
N GLN A 36 12.42 -3.68 -4.32
CA GLN A 36 11.75 -4.31 -3.18
C GLN A 36 11.55 -3.36 -2.00
N VAL A 37 12.55 -2.53 -1.68
CA VAL A 37 12.41 -1.51 -0.63
C VAL A 37 11.36 -0.49 -1.03
N LEU A 38 11.39 0.00 -2.28
CA LEU A 38 10.38 0.93 -2.78
C LEU A 38 8.96 0.35 -2.72
N TYR A 39 8.82 -0.94 -3.05
CA TYR A 39 7.55 -1.67 -2.97
C TYR A 39 6.99 -1.67 -1.54
N LEU A 40 7.82 -2.00 -0.55
CA LEU A 40 7.42 -2.04 0.84
C LEU A 40 7.02 -0.64 1.34
N PHE A 41 7.79 0.39 0.99
CA PHE A 41 7.47 1.78 1.32
C PHE A 41 6.16 2.25 0.68
N MET A 42 5.93 1.90 -0.59
CA MET A 42 4.66 2.21 -1.27
C MET A 42 3.47 1.51 -0.61
N ALA A 43 3.60 0.22 -0.26
CA ALA A 43 2.53 -0.52 0.41
C ALA A 43 2.18 0.12 1.77
N MET A 44 3.18 0.49 2.56
CA MET A 44 2.98 1.19 3.84
C MET A 44 2.31 2.55 3.66
N ALA A 45 2.78 3.36 2.71
CA ALA A 45 2.24 4.68 2.44
C ALA A 45 0.79 4.62 1.93
N LEU A 46 0.48 3.73 0.98
CA LEU A 46 -0.87 3.51 0.46
C LEU A 46 -1.83 3.09 1.56
N THR A 47 -1.38 2.18 2.43
CA THR A 47 -2.20 1.71 3.55
C THR A 47 -2.57 2.86 4.49
N ALA A 48 -1.60 3.68 4.88
CA ALA A 48 -1.84 4.82 5.76
C ALA A 48 -2.81 5.85 5.14
N LEU A 49 -2.64 6.15 3.85
CA LEU A 49 -3.50 7.07 3.10
C LEU A 49 -4.94 6.57 3.00
N VAL A 50 -5.13 5.31 2.60
CA VAL A 50 -6.46 4.74 2.41
C VAL A 50 -7.20 4.58 3.73
N VAL A 51 -6.50 4.19 4.81
CA VAL A 51 -7.08 4.13 6.16
C VAL A 51 -7.50 5.52 6.62
N GLN A 52 -6.62 6.53 6.55
CA GLN A 52 -7.00 7.91 6.93
C GLN A 52 -8.19 8.43 6.14
N PHE A 53 -8.24 8.16 4.83
CA PHE A 53 -9.37 8.55 3.99
C PHE A 53 -10.69 7.90 4.43
N LEU A 54 -10.68 6.59 4.70
CA LEU A 54 -11.85 5.85 5.17
C LEU A 54 -12.33 6.33 6.54
N LEU A 55 -11.40 6.65 7.44
CA LEU A 55 -11.72 7.20 8.75
C LEU A 55 -12.31 8.60 8.65
N GLY A 56 -11.72 9.45 7.81
CA GLY A 56 -12.27 10.78 7.51
C GLY A 56 -13.69 10.70 6.94
N LEU A 57 -13.93 9.79 5.99
CA LEU A 57 -15.26 9.55 5.42
C LEU A 57 -16.29 9.12 6.48
N ARG A 58 -15.90 8.27 7.43
CA ARG A 58 -16.75 7.85 8.55
C ARG A 58 -17.06 9.00 9.51
N ILE A 59 -16.13 9.93 9.71
CA ILE A 59 -16.26 11.05 10.65
C ILE A 59 -17.12 12.19 10.04
N THR A 60 -17.22 12.26 8.71
CA THR A 60 -18.00 13.30 8.00
C THR A 60 -19.48 12.94 7.79
N ASN A 61 -19.92 11.70 8.01
CA ASN A 61 -21.34 11.30 8.06
C ASN A 61 -21.79 11.03 9.51
#